data_AF-A0AAV1UHB4-F1
#
_entry.id   AF-A0AAV1UHB4-F1
#
_cell.length_a   1.000
_cell.length_b   1.000
_cell.length_c   1.000
_cell.angle_alpha   90.00
_cell.angle_beta   90.00
_cell.angle_gamma   90.00
#
_symmetry.space_group_name_H-M   'P 1'
#
loop_
_entity.id
_entity.type
_entity.pdbx_description
1 polymer ?
#
loop_
_entity_poly.entity_id
_entity_poly.type
_entity_poly.pdbx_seq_one_letter_code
_entity_poly.pdbx_strand_id
1 'polypeptide(L)'
;MLKTAVLVTGASRGFGRCLALDFVRLLSDRDLDLHLWARTELDLKDTERMAHAEWSAASASNTLRCFLQAVDLSDPAVYTARVDQVLSTLATETYAQVFLVHNAGSLGQLGLVQESTLSPMAMQPYWELNVTSVMWLNKRFLDVFGATRDQLLDSAAVQTDTEQTQLVVVNITSLCGIEPFKTHMMYCTGKAAREMHHRVIATEQAALDKVRVLQYSPGPMDTEMQQTIRESPVVDSGLRHQFVEMKTRGTLIPPAKSSERGVRLAISGEFDSGAHVDYYDLDSSNEVKIMAGRTQDVARLMTRCSEIVPFKPVRTSWVRLQKDYNSPTSR
;
A
#
# COMPACT_ATOMS: atom_id res chain seq x y z
N MET A 1 -5.73 0.58 28.12
CA MET A 1 -6.24 0.49 26.74
C MET A 1 -5.69 -0.79 26.13
N LEU A 2 -6.45 -1.44 25.25
CA LEU A 2 -5.92 -2.58 24.49
C LEU A 2 -4.73 -2.13 23.63
N LYS A 3 -3.85 -3.09 23.37
CA LYS A 3 -2.57 -2.91 22.69
C LYS A 3 -2.75 -2.55 21.21
N THR A 4 -1.73 -1.93 20.60
CA THR A 4 -1.65 -1.73 19.14
C THR A 4 -0.46 -2.49 18.55
N ALA A 5 -0.63 -3.07 17.37
CA ALA A 5 0.47 -3.63 16.58
C ALA A 5 0.68 -2.84 15.29
N VAL A 6 1.93 -2.65 14.89
CA VAL A 6 2.31 -1.99 13.63
C VAL A 6 3.35 -2.85 12.93
N LEU A 7 3.05 -3.34 11.73
CA LEU A 7 3.99 -4.03 10.86
C LEU A 7 4.41 -3.12 9.71
N VAL A 8 5.70 -2.79 9.63
CA VAL A 8 6.27 -1.93 8.58
C VAL A 8 7.27 -2.69 7.74
N THR A 9 6.99 -2.80 6.43
CA THR A 9 7.95 -3.34 5.45
C THR A 9 8.88 -2.26 4.92
N GLY A 10 10.14 -2.61 4.62
CA GLY A 10 11.15 -1.64 4.20
C GLY A 10 11.54 -0.67 5.32
N ALA A 11 11.44 -1.09 6.58
CA ALA A 11 11.61 -0.23 7.75
C ALA A 11 13.08 0.14 8.05
N SER A 12 14.05 -0.48 7.38
CA SER A 12 15.47 -0.30 7.70
C SER A 12 16.01 1.10 7.42
N ARG A 13 15.42 1.89 6.52
CA ARG A 13 15.99 3.15 6.02
C ARG A 13 14.96 4.03 5.33
N GLY A 14 15.36 5.26 4.99
CA GLY A 14 14.56 6.19 4.19
C GLY A 14 13.18 6.43 4.80
N PHE A 15 12.15 6.40 3.95
CA PHE A 15 10.78 6.65 4.37
C PHE A 15 10.22 5.61 5.35
N GLY A 16 10.55 4.32 5.17
CA GLY A 16 10.07 3.25 6.07
C GLY A 16 10.58 3.40 7.50
N ARG A 17 11.81 3.87 7.68
CA ARG A 17 12.36 4.20 9.01
C ARG A 17 11.58 5.35 9.63
N CYS A 18 11.31 6.42 8.87
CA CYS A 18 10.49 7.54 9.36
C CYS A 18 9.10 7.08 9.79
N LEU A 19 8.43 6.25 8.99
CA LEU A 19 7.10 5.71 9.32
C LEU A 19 7.12 4.98 10.66
N ALA A 20 8.09 4.08 10.86
CA ALA A 20 8.23 3.34 12.11
C ALA A 20 8.40 4.28 13.32
N LEU A 21 9.25 5.30 13.22
CA LEU A 21 9.47 6.27 14.30
C LEU A 21 8.25 7.16 14.57
N ASP A 22 7.51 7.54 13.52
CA ASP A 22 6.27 8.32 13.68
C ASP A 22 5.16 7.51 14.37
N PHE A 23 5.00 6.23 14.04
CA PHE A 23 4.06 5.36 14.77
C PHE A 23 4.43 5.26 16.26
N VAL A 24 5.72 5.11 16.56
CA VAL A 24 6.25 5.06 17.94
C VAL A 24 5.93 6.35 18.70
N ARG A 25 6.17 7.51 18.09
CA ARG A 25 5.87 8.81 18.71
C ARG A 25 4.37 9.00 18.95
N LEU A 26 3.56 8.75 17.93
CA LEU A 26 2.14 9.10 17.91
C LEU A 26 1.24 8.09 18.63
N LEU A 27 1.73 6.88 18.90
CA LEU A 27 1.01 5.82 19.65
C LEU A 27 1.65 5.54 21.03
N SER A 28 2.40 6.50 21.58
CA SER A 28 3.10 6.37 22.87
C SER A 28 2.15 6.33 24.09
N ASP A 29 0.86 6.60 23.89
CA ASP A 29 -0.22 6.60 24.88
C ASP A 29 -0.79 5.20 25.20
N ARG A 30 -0.31 4.15 24.52
CA ARG A 30 -0.73 2.75 24.69
C ARG A 30 0.44 1.79 24.52
N ASP A 31 0.28 0.51 24.87
CA ASP A 31 1.28 -0.51 24.57
C ASP A 31 1.39 -0.74 23.04
N LEU A 32 2.62 -0.88 22.55
CA LEU A 32 2.93 -0.98 21.12
C LEU A 32 3.83 -2.18 20.81
N ASP A 33 3.37 -3.02 19.87
CA ASP A 33 4.22 -4.01 19.19
C ASP A 33 4.61 -3.51 17.80
N LEU A 34 5.91 -3.27 17.62
CA LEU A 34 6.47 -2.76 16.38
C LEU A 34 7.24 -3.87 15.64
N HIS A 35 6.69 -4.34 14.52
CA HIS A 35 7.31 -5.33 13.66
C HIS A 35 8.04 -4.64 12.49
N LEU A 36 9.37 -4.73 12.49
CA LEU A 36 10.25 -4.07 11.52
C LEU A 36 10.80 -5.09 10.53
N TRP A 37 10.42 -4.95 9.26
CA TRP A 37 10.77 -5.88 8.19
C TRP A 37 11.64 -5.21 7.14
N ALA A 38 12.80 -5.78 6.83
CA ALA A 38 13.68 -5.37 5.74
C ALA A 38 14.73 -6.46 5.47
N ARG A 39 15.64 -6.26 4.49
CA ARG A 39 16.69 -7.24 4.18
C ARG A 39 17.87 -7.20 5.16
N THR A 40 18.22 -6.02 5.67
CA THR A 40 19.44 -5.82 6.47
C THR A 40 19.13 -5.81 7.96
N GLU A 41 19.57 -6.84 8.70
CA GLU A 41 19.34 -6.92 10.15
C GLU A 41 20.02 -5.77 10.92
N LEU A 42 21.23 -5.36 10.52
CA LEU A 42 21.96 -4.26 11.17
C LEU A 42 21.17 -2.94 11.10
N ASP A 43 20.67 -2.59 9.92
CA ASP A 43 19.87 -1.37 9.73
C ASP A 43 18.51 -1.43 10.47
N LEU A 44 17.96 -2.63 10.68
CA LEU A 44 16.76 -2.85 11.50
C LEU A 44 17.07 -2.60 12.98
N LYS A 45 18.20 -3.09 13.49
CA LYS A 45 18.67 -2.81 14.87
C LYS A 45 18.90 -1.32 15.10
N ASP A 46 19.43 -0.61 14.11
CA ASP A 46 19.54 0.85 14.18
C ASP A 46 18.18 1.54 14.28
N THR A 47 17.20 1.07 13.52
CA THR A 47 15.83 1.59 13.55
C THR A 47 15.16 1.30 14.89
N GLU A 48 15.34 0.11 15.45
CA GLU A 48 14.88 -0.28 16.80
C GLU A 48 15.50 0.59 17.89
N ARG A 49 16.82 0.84 17.84
CA ARG A 49 17.49 1.73 18.78
C ARG A 49 16.91 3.15 18.74
N MET A 50 16.64 3.66 17.53
CA MET A 50 15.99 4.96 17.35
C MET A 50 14.55 4.95 17.89
N ALA A 51 13.79 3.87 17.64
CA ALA A 51 12.44 3.70 18.16
C ALA A 51 12.41 3.71 19.70
N HIS A 52 13.32 3.00 20.37
CA HIS A 52 13.41 3.04 21.83
C HIS A 52 13.80 4.43 22.37
N ALA A 53 14.64 5.17 21.65
CA ALA A 53 14.98 6.54 22.02
C ALA A 53 13.76 7.49 21.92
N GLU A 54 13.00 7.41 20.83
CA GLU A 54 11.73 8.16 20.66
C GLU A 54 10.70 7.75 21.72
N TRP A 55 10.56 6.46 22.01
CA TRP A 55 9.64 5.95 23.02
C TRP A 55 9.96 6.45 24.43
N SER A 56 11.24 6.41 24.81
CA SER A 56 11.69 6.87 26.14
C SER A 56 11.49 8.37 26.32
N ALA A 57 11.49 9.14 25.24
CA ALA A 57 11.20 10.57 25.27
C ALA A 57 9.68 10.87 25.38
N ALA A 58 8.82 9.95 24.91
CA ALA A 58 7.39 10.19 24.77
C ALA A 58 6.52 9.47 25.81
N SER A 59 6.96 8.34 26.37
CA SER A 59 6.14 7.48 27.23
C SER A 59 6.82 7.10 28.54
N ALA A 60 6.10 7.24 29.66
CA ALA A 60 6.59 6.89 31.00
C ALA A 60 6.00 5.59 31.57
N SER A 61 4.91 5.06 31.01
CA SER A 61 4.16 3.93 31.60
C SER A 61 3.77 2.80 30.64
N ASN A 62 3.88 3.00 29.32
CA ASN A 62 3.54 1.98 28.33
C ASN A 62 4.77 1.24 27.82
N THR A 63 4.55 0.04 27.27
CA THR A 63 5.61 -0.84 26.77
C THR A 63 5.70 -0.79 25.25
N LEU A 64 6.90 -0.58 24.73
CA LEU A 64 7.27 -0.85 23.34
C LEU A 64 8.00 -2.18 23.25
N ARG A 65 7.49 -3.13 22.46
CA ARG A 65 8.25 -4.31 22.02
C ARG A 65 8.57 -4.17 20.54
N CYS A 66 9.84 -4.36 20.18
CA CYS A 66 10.29 -4.37 18.79
C CYS A 66 10.57 -5.81 18.34
N PHE A 67 10.16 -6.14 17.13
CA PHE A 67 10.39 -7.45 16.51
C PHE A 67 11.04 -7.25 15.15
N LEU A 68 12.25 -7.77 14.98
CA LEU A 68 13.03 -7.59 13.75
C LEU A 68 12.90 -8.82 12.86
N GLN A 69 12.56 -8.60 11.59
CA GLN A 69 12.55 -9.65 10.58
C GLN A 69 13.43 -9.26 9.40
N ALA A 70 14.63 -9.84 9.35
CA ALA A 70 15.46 -9.84 8.16
C ALA A 70 14.84 -10.77 7.10
N VAL A 71 14.38 -10.24 5.98
CA VAL A 71 13.73 -11.00 4.91
C VAL A 71 13.79 -10.27 3.56
N ASP A 72 13.97 -11.02 2.47
CA ASP A 72 13.81 -10.53 1.11
C ASP A 72 12.40 -10.84 0.60
N LEU A 73 11.61 -9.79 0.36
CA LEU A 73 10.24 -9.91 -0.14
C LEU A 73 10.16 -10.20 -1.65
N SER A 74 11.30 -10.30 -2.35
CA SER A 74 11.38 -10.83 -3.72
C SER A 74 11.60 -12.34 -3.77
N ASP A 75 11.78 -13.01 -2.63
CA ASP A 75 12.01 -14.46 -2.56
C ASP A 75 10.83 -15.18 -1.86
N PRO A 76 9.86 -15.72 -2.63
CA PRO A 76 8.67 -16.36 -2.09
C PRO A 76 8.98 -17.66 -1.35
N ALA A 77 10.13 -18.30 -1.60
CA ALA A 77 10.53 -19.48 -0.84
C ALA A 77 10.87 -19.12 0.62
N VAL A 78 11.18 -17.86 0.90
CA VAL A 78 11.57 -17.38 2.23
C VAL A 78 10.44 -16.58 2.88
N TYR A 79 9.91 -15.55 2.22
CA TYR A 79 9.03 -14.61 2.92
C TYR A 79 7.68 -15.21 3.30
N THR A 80 7.16 -16.18 2.55
CA THR A 80 5.83 -16.76 2.78
C THR A 80 5.72 -17.40 4.17
N ALA A 81 6.71 -18.21 4.56
CA ALA A 81 6.77 -18.81 5.90
C ALA A 81 6.93 -17.76 7.02
N ARG A 82 7.65 -16.66 6.75
CA ARG A 82 7.79 -15.55 7.72
C ARG A 82 6.47 -14.82 7.92
N VAL A 83 5.67 -14.66 6.86
CA VAL A 83 4.34 -14.07 6.94
C VAL A 83 3.44 -14.94 7.81
N ASP A 84 3.41 -16.25 7.60
CA ASP A 84 2.62 -17.15 8.44
C ASP A 84 3.06 -17.12 9.91
N GLN A 85 4.37 -17.07 10.16
CA GLN A 85 4.93 -16.97 11.50
C GLN A 85 4.47 -15.70 12.24
N VAL A 86 4.64 -14.52 11.64
CA VAL A 86 4.29 -13.26 12.31
C VAL A 86 2.79 -13.14 12.55
N LEU A 87 1.97 -13.57 11.59
CA LEU A 87 0.51 -13.51 11.73
C LEU A 87 0.03 -14.48 12.82
N SER A 88 0.65 -15.65 12.94
CA SER A 88 0.36 -16.58 14.02
C SER A 88 0.71 -15.99 15.39
N THR A 89 1.86 -15.32 15.51
CA THR A 89 2.24 -14.62 16.76
C THR A 89 1.28 -13.48 17.09
N LEU A 90 0.90 -12.67 16.11
CA LEU A 90 -0.08 -11.60 16.31
C LEU A 90 -1.45 -12.17 16.72
N ALA A 91 -1.87 -13.31 16.18
CA ALA A 91 -3.14 -13.94 16.52
C ALA A 91 -3.21 -14.51 17.95
N THR A 92 -2.08 -14.66 18.64
CA THR A 92 -2.07 -15.09 20.06
C THR A 92 -2.30 -13.95 21.05
N GLU A 93 -2.34 -12.71 20.57
CA GLU A 93 -2.46 -11.50 21.37
C GLU A 93 -3.79 -10.79 21.07
N THR A 94 -4.24 -9.88 21.95
CA THR A 94 -5.44 -9.09 21.74
C THR A 94 -5.08 -7.62 21.48
N TYR A 95 -5.50 -7.10 20.31
CA TYR A 95 -5.22 -5.73 19.89
C TYR A 95 -6.51 -4.92 19.74
N ALA A 96 -6.47 -3.65 20.10
CA ALA A 96 -7.47 -2.67 19.67
C ALA A 96 -7.29 -2.37 18.18
N GLN A 97 -6.04 -2.26 17.72
CA GLN A 97 -5.74 -1.87 16.35
C GLN A 97 -4.49 -2.59 15.82
N VAL A 98 -4.52 -2.97 14.54
CA VAL A 98 -3.37 -3.52 13.83
C VAL A 98 -3.15 -2.76 12.53
N PHE A 99 -1.96 -2.19 12.37
CA PHE A 99 -1.52 -1.51 11.16
C PHE A 99 -0.64 -2.42 10.32
N LEU A 100 -1.00 -2.60 9.05
CA LEU A 100 -0.18 -3.28 8.05
C LEU A 100 0.32 -2.27 7.02
N VAL A 101 1.61 -1.93 7.08
CA VAL A 101 2.21 -0.85 6.29
C VAL A 101 3.09 -1.41 5.18
N HIS A 102 2.58 -1.35 3.96
CA HIS A 102 3.27 -1.74 2.74
C HIS A 102 4.12 -0.58 2.22
N ASN A 103 5.35 -0.45 2.72
CA ASN A 103 6.30 0.56 2.26
C ASN A 103 7.42 -0.02 1.38
N ALA A 104 7.82 -1.28 1.55
CA ALA A 104 8.84 -1.90 0.71
C ALA A 104 8.48 -1.82 -0.78
N GLY A 105 9.47 -1.48 -1.61
CA GLY A 105 9.34 -1.38 -3.05
C GLY A 105 10.63 -0.92 -3.72
N SER A 106 10.70 -1.05 -5.04
CA SER A 106 11.83 -0.65 -5.87
C SER A 106 11.36 0.08 -7.13
N LEU A 107 12.26 0.78 -7.82
CA LEU A 107 11.94 1.49 -9.07
C LEU A 107 11.76 0.54 -10.26
N GLY A 108 12.43 -0.63 -10.23
CA GLY A 108 12.59 -1.46 -11.42
C GLY A 108 13.53 -0.80 -12.44
N GLN A 109 13.54 -1.32 -13.67
CA GLN A 109 14.33 -0.72 -14.74
C GLN A 109 13.70 0.61 -15.19
N LEU A 110 14.54 1.64 -15.29
CA LEU A 110 14.22 2.93 -15.89
C LEU A 110 14.62 2.92 -17.37
N GLY A 111 13.89 3.67 -18.20
CA GLY A 111 14.11 3.75 -19.66
C GLY A 111 12.80 3.61 -20.44
N LEU A 112 12.82 3.91 -21.74
CA LEU A 112 11.64 3.74 -22.58
C LEU A 112 11.23 2.25 -22.65
N VAL A 113 9.94 2.00 -22.87
CA VAL A 113 9.39 0.63 -22.89
C VAL A 113 10.16 -0.26 -23.88
N GLN A 114 10.42 0.25 -25.08
CA GLN A 114 11.13 -0.48 -26.14
C GLN A 114 12.65 -0.63 -25.90
N GLU A 115 13.21 0.08 -24.92
CA GLU A 115 14.63 -0.01 -24.54
C GLU A 115 14.88 -1.07 -23.47
N SER A 116 13.82 -1.61 -22.86
CA SER A 116 13.93 -2.66 -21.85
C SER A 116 14.60 -3.91 -22.44
N THR A 117 15.78 -4.23 -21.89
CA THR A 117 16.53 -5.46 -22.20
C THR A 117 16.17 -6.63 -21.29
N LEU A 118 15.28 -6.42 -20.32
CA LEU A 118 14.88 -7.47 -19.38
C LEU A 118 14.06 -8.56 -20.06
N SER A 119 14.42 -9.82 -19.80
CA SER A 119 13.56 -10.96 -20.10
C SER A 119 12.39 -11.03 -19.11
N PRO A 120 11.28 -11.73 -19.44
CA PRO A 120 10.20 -11.94 -18.49
C PRO A 120 10.67 -12.51 -17.14
N MET A 121 11.66 -13.42 -17.16
CA MET A 121 12.26 -13.99 -15.96
C MET A 121 13.01 -12.94 -15.12
N ALA A 122 13.77 -12.05 -15.78
CA ALA A 122 14.49 -10.98 -15.09
C ALA A 122 13.55 -9.91 -14.49
N MET A 123 12.31 -9.80 -14.99
CA MET A 123 11.28 -8.94 -14.40
C MET A 123 10.60 -9.57 -13.17
N GLN A 124 10.66 -10.89 -12.98
CA GLN A 124 9.93 -11.59 -11.91
C GLN A 124 10.24 -11.05 -10.51
N PRO A 125 11.51 -10.84 -10.10
CA PRO A 125 11.80 -10.33 -8.75
C PRO A 125 11.20 -8.94 -8.49
N TYR A 126 11.05 -8.12 -9.53
CA TYR A 126 10.37 -6.83 -9.41
C TYR A 126 8.89 -7.00 -9.10
N TRP A 127 8.20 -7.85 -9.86
CA TRP A 127 6.77 -8.12 -9.66
C TRP A 127 6.53 -8.81 -8.32
N GLU A 128 7.45 -9.70 -7.92
CA GLU A 128 7.38 -10.40 -6.65
C GLU A 128 7.47 -9.42 -5.46
N LEU A 129 8.48 -8.56 -5.45
CA LEU A 129 8.66 -7.54 -4.42
C LEU A 129 7.54 -6.50 -4.40
N ASN A 130 7.16 -5.96 -5.55
CA ASN A 130 6.29 -4.78 -5.61
C ASN A 130 4.81 -5.15 -5.66
N VAL A 131 4.44 -6.36 -6.10
CA VAL A 131 3.05 -6.76 -6.35
C VAL A 131 2.70 -8.05 -5.61
N THR A 132 3.32 -9.18 -5.95
CA THR A 132 2.91 -10.50 -5.43
C THR A 132 3.02 -10.59 -3.90
N SER A 133 4.15 -10.17 -3.33
CA SER A 133 4.36 -10.21 -1.87
C SER A 133 3.38 -9.31 -1.10
N VAL A 134 3.01 -8.16 -1.67
CA VAL A 134 1.99 -7.25 -1.11
C VAL A 134 0.63 -7.92 -1.13
N MET A 135 0.24 -8.50 -2.27
CA MET A 135 -1.02 -9.23 -2.40
C MET A 135 -1.08 -10.43 -1.46
N TRP A 136 0.00 -11.19 -1.35
CA TRP A 136 0.10 -12.35 -0.47
C TRP A 136 -0.03 -11.95 1.00
N LEU A 137 0.71 -10.92 1.42
CA LEU A 137 0.68 -10.44 2.80
C LEU A 137 -0.71 -9.91 3.16
N ASN A 138 -1.38 -9.16 2.28
CA ASN A 138 -2.78 -8.75 2.48
C ASN A 138 -3.73 -9.94 2.58
N LYS A 139 -3.60 -10.91 1.66
CA LYS A 139 -4.42 -12.13 1.67
C LYS A 139 -4.29 -12.86 3.01
N ARG A 140 -3.07 -13.13 3.46
CA ARG A 140 -2.83 -13.85 4.71
C ARG A 140 -3.26 -13.05 5.93
N PHE A 141 -3.05 -11.73 5.92
CA PHE A 141 -3.53 -10.84 6.98
C PHE A 141 -5.05 -10.87 7.11
N LEU A 142 -5.78 -10.83 5.98
CA LEU A 142 -7.23 -10.92 5.96
C LEU A 142 -7.75 -12.33 6.31
N ASP A 143 -7.01 -13.40 5.99
CA ASP A 143 -7.39 -14.75 6.46
C ASP A 143 -7.38 -14.86 7.99
N VAL A 144 -6.45 -14.16 8.65
CA VAL A 144 -6.24 -14.27 10.10
C VAL A 144 -7.10 -13.27 10.86
N PHE A 145 -7.17 -12.02 10.40
CA PHE A 145 -7.82 -10.94 11.12
C PHE A 145 -9.11 -10.45 10.45
N GLY A 146 -9.30 -10.73 9.16
CA GLY A 146 -10.44 -10.21 8.38
C GLY A 146 -11.79 -10.81 8.79
N ALA A 147 -12.82 -10.45 8.05
CA ALA A 147 -14.14 -11.05 8.21
C ALA A 147 -14.27 -12.30 7.32
N THR A 148 -15.14 -13.22 7.72
CA THR A 148 -15.44 -14.40 6.92
C THR A 148 -16.24 -14.01 5.67
N ARG A 149 -16.23 -14.87 4.65
CA ARG A 149 -17.03 -14.68 3.44
C ARG A 149 -18.51 -14.45 3.75
N ASP A 150 -19.07 -15.21 4.69
CA ASP A 150 -20.48 -15.10 5.07
C ASP A 150 -20.77 -13.74 5.70
N GLN A 151 -19.88 -13.24 6.56
CA GLN A 151 -20.01 -11.90 7.15
C GLN A 151 -19.93 -10.78 6.09
N LEU A 152 -19.13 -10.96 5.04
CA LEU A 152 -18.99 -9.97 3.96
C LEU A 152 -20.19 -9.98 2.99
N LEU A 153 -20.85 -11.13 2.82
CA LEU A 153 -21.96 -11.29 1.87
C LEU A 153 -23.34 -11.13 2.52
N ASP A 154 -23.46 -11.34 3.83
CA ASP A 154 -24.70 -11.18 4.59
C ASP A 154 -24.60 -9.97 5.54
N SER A 155 -24.94 -8.79 5.01
CA SER A 155 -24.90 -7.53 5.74
C SER A 155 -26.00 -7.38 6.79
N ALA A 156 -26.96 -8.32 6.87
CA ALA A 156 -28.07 -8.25 7.82
C ALA A 156 -27.74 -8.81 9.21
N ALA A 157 -26.60 -9.49 9.37
CA ALA A 157 -26.30 -10.29 10.57
C ALA A 157 -25.23 -9.70 11.51
N VAL A 158 -24.58 -8.57 11.18
CA VAL A 158 -23.41 -8.11 11.94
C VAL A 158 -23.73 -6.89 12.81
N GLN A 159 -24.42 -7.14 13.90
CA GLN A 159 -24.27 -6.36 15.13
C GLN A 159 -23.37 -7.16 16.06
N THR A 160 -22.07 -6.87 16.01
CA THR A 160 -21.11 -7.43 16.96
C THR A 160 -20.91 -6.41 18.08
N ASP A 161 -21.58 -6.66 19.21
CA ASP A 161 -21.43 -5.96 20.50
C ASP A 161 -20.06 -6.22 21.17
N THR A 162 -19.06 -6.72 20.43
CA THR A 162 -17.72 -7.03 20.94
C THR A 162 -16.70 -6.00 20.44
N GLU A 163 -15.76 -5.63 21.31
CA GLU A 163 -14.59 -4.80 20.97
C GLU A 163 -13.77 -5.48 19.86
N GLN A 164 -14.08 -5.13 18.62
CA GLN A 164 -13.48 -5.72 17.44
C GLN A 164 -12.17 -5.00 17.09
N THR A 165 -11.09 -5.77 16.93
CA THR A 165 -9.81 -5.25 16.46
C THR A 165 -9.97 -4.51 15.14
N GLN A 166 -9.59 -3.23 15.13
CA GLN A 166 -9.59 -2.37 13.97
C GLN A 166 -8.35 -2.64 13.11
N LEU A 167 -8.53 -2.81 11.81
CA LEU A 167 -7.45 -3.15 10.89
C LEU A 167 -7.22 -2.00 9.93
N VAL A 168 -5.99 -1.51 9.86
CA VAL A 168 -5.63 -0.42 8.95
C VAL A 168 -4.51 -0.88 8.02
N VAL A 169 -4.83 -1.04 6.74
CA VAL A 169 -3.86 -1.36 5.70
C VAL A 169 -3.39 -0.07 5.06
N VAL A 170 -2.09 0.21 5.14
CA VAL A 170 -1.48 1.41 4.57
C VAL A 170 -0.62 1.01 3.37
N ASN A 171 -1.04 1.38 2.17
CA ASN A 171 -0.27 1.25 0.94
C ASN A 171 0.48 2.55 0.68
N ILE A 172 1.82 2.54 0.76
CA ILE A 172 2.63 3.66 0.30
C ILE A 172 2.65 3.64 -1.23
N THR A 173 1.81 4.47 -1.84
CA THR A 173 1.65 4.61 -3.29
C THR A 173 2.52 5.76 -3.83
N SER A 174 2.19 6.28 -5.01
CA SER A 174 2.82 7.41 -5.68
C SER A 174 1.83 7.95 -6.71
N LEU A 175 2.01 9.20 -7.15
CA LEU A 175 1.37 9.71 -8.35
C LEU A 175 1.57 8.77 -9.57
N CYS A 176 2.67 8.01 -9.63
CA CYS A 176 2.90 6.98 -10.64
C CYS A 176 1.88 5.82 -10.63
N GLY A 177 1.09 5.67 -9.56
CA GLY A 177 0.02 4.68 -9.49
C GLY A 177 -1.25 5.05 -10.24
N ILE A 178 -1.40 6.34 -10.60
CA ILE A 178 -2.60 6.88 -11.23
C ILE A 178 -2.30 7.71 -12.49
N GLU A 179 -1.06 8.15 -12.67
CA GLU A 179 -0.60 8.91 -13.85
C GLU A 179 0.61 8.23 -14.52
N PRO A 180 0.70 8.24 -15.85
CA PRO A 180 1.84 7.68 -16.56
C PRO A 180 3.05 8.62 -16.54
N PHE A 181 4.21 8.10 -16.16
CA PHE A 181 5.48 8.79 -16.29
C PHE A 181 6.34 8.12 -17.35
N LYS A 182 6.87 8.92 -18.28
CA LYS A 182 7.87 8.45 -19.24
C LYS A 182 9.03 7.81 -18.48
N THR A 183 9.62 6.79 -19.10
CA THR A 183 10.78 6.05 -18.59
C THR A 183 10.59 5.31 -17.26
N HIS A 184 9.35 5.17 -16.77
CA HIS A 184 9.01 4.54 -15.48
C HIS A 184 8.02 3.37 -15.63
N MET A 185 8.10 2.60 -16.72
CA MET A 185 7.13 1.54 -17.06
C MET A 185 6.86 0.58 -15.89
N MET A 186 7.91 -0.04 -15.34
CA MET A 186 7.76 -1.01 -14.26
C MET A 186 7.16 -0.36 -13.02
N TYR A 187 7.70 0.80 -12.61
CA TYR A 187 7.24 1.54 -11.43
C TYR A 187 5.77 1.95 -11.52
N CYS A 188 5.35 2.55 -12.64
CA CYS A 188 3.96 2.98 -12.80
C CYS A 188 3.01 1.78 -12.79
N THR A 189 3.37 0.70 -13.51
CA THR A 189 2.56 -0.52 -13.56
C THR A 189 2.45 -1.17 -12.18
N GLY A 190 3.56 -1.29 -11.44
CA GLY A 190 3.58 -1.85 -10.10
C GLY A 190 2.74 -1.04 -9.11
N LYS A 191 2.84 0.29 -9.14
CA LYS A 191 2.03 1.17 -8.28
C LYS A 191 0.55 1.12 -8.64
N ALA A 192 0.20 1.10 -9.92
CA ALA A 192 -1.19 0.97 -10.37
C ALA A 192 -1.80 -0.39 -9.99
N ALA A 193 -1.03 -1.48 -10.10
CA ALA A 193 -1.47 -2.81 -9.65
C ALA A 193 -1.75 -2.84 -8.15
N ARG A 194 -0.83 -2.27 -7.34
CA ARG A 194 -1.04 -2.13 -5.89
C ARG A 194 -2.27 -1.29 -5.58
N GLU A 195 -2.51 -0.21 -6.32
CA GLU A 195 -3.66 0.65 -6.10
C GLU A 195 -4.97 -0.06 -6.32
N MET A 196 -5.09 -0.74 -7.47
CA MET A 196 -6.29 -1.49 -7.78
C MET A 196 -6.53 -2.61 -6.75
N HIS A 197 -5.48 -3.33 -6.35
CA HIS A 197 -5.59 -4.37 -5.33
C HIS A 197 -6.14 -3.83 -3.99
N HIS A 198 -5.66 -2.68 -3.54
CA HIS A 198 -6.12 -2.06 -2.29
C HIS A 198 -7.54 -1.48 -2.40
N ARG A 199 -7.94 -0.96 -3.57
CA ARG A 199 -9.34 -0.55 -3.83
C ARG A 199 -10.30 -1.73 -3.81
N VAL A 200 -9.89 -2.89 -4.32
CA VAL A 200 -10.67 -4.13 -4.22
C VAL A 200 -10.87 -4.51 -2.77
N ILE A 201 -9.80 -4.54 -1.95
CA ILE A 201 -9.93 -4.82 -0.50
C ILE A 201 -10.89 -3.84 0.17
N ALA A 202 -10.73 -2.53 -0.07
CA ALA A 202 -11.61 -1.52 0.52
C ALA A 202 -13.08 -1.73 0.14
N THR A 203 -13.34 -2.08 -1.12
CA THR A 203 -14.70 -2.33 -1.65
C THR A 203 -15.30 -3.58 -1.02
N GLU A 204 -14.53 -4.67 -0.93
CA GLU A 204 -14.99 -5.93 -0.34
C GLU A 204 -15.28 -5.79 1.16
N GLN A 205 -14.48 -5.01 1.89
CA GLN A 205 -14.58 -4.87 3.35
C GLN A 205 -15.53 -3.76 3.82
N ALA A 206 -16.13 -3.01 2.91
CA ALA A 206 -16.95 -1.84 3.23
C ALA A 206 -18.19 -2.15 4.10
N ALA A 207 -18.67 -3.40 4.10
CA ALA A 207 -19.88 -3.79 4.81
C ALA A 207 -19.74 -3.78 6.36
N LEU A 208 -18.52 -3.94 6.90
CA LEU A 208 -18.31 -4.28 8.32
C LEU A 208 -17.47 -3.28 9.11
N ASP A 209 -17.07 -2.16 8.50
CA ASP A 209 -16.20 -1.12 9.07
C ASP A 209 -15.04 -1.65 9.95
N LYS A 210 -14.51 -2.83 9.58
CA LYS A 210 -13.42 -3.53 10.30
C LYS A 210 -12.07 -3.18 9.72
N VAL A 211 -12.02 -3.08 8.40
CA VAL A 211 -10.80 -2.89 7.61
C VAL A 211 -10.87 -1.56 6.90
N ARG A 212 -9.86 -0.74 7.14
CA ARG A 212 -9.68 0.54 6.47
C ARG A 212 -8.40 0.52 5.67
N VAL A 213 -8.47 1.05 4.46
CA VAL A 213 -7.35 1.00 3.51
C VAL A 213 -6.95 2.43 3.16
N LEU A 214 -5.75 2.84 3.57
CA LEU A 214 -5.16 4.11 3.19
C LEU A 214 -4.19 3.91 2.03
N GLN A 215 -4.37 4.66 0.95
CA GLN A 215 -3.39 4.72 -0.13
C GLN A 215 -2.69 6.08 -0.11
N TYR A 216 -1.51 6.13 0.50
CA TYR A 216 -0.81 7.40 0.73
C TYR A 216 0.31 7.61 -0.29
N SER A 217 0.21 8.67 -1.09
CA SER A 217 1.29 9.15 -1.97
C SER A 217 2.13 10.17 -1.20
N PRO A 218 3.38 9.85 -0.84
CA PRO A 218 4.18 10.68 0.07
C PRO A 218 4.81 11.91 -0.60
N GLY A 219 4.51 12.15 -1.88
CA GLY A 219 5.15 13.18 -2.70
C GLY A 219 6.63 12.90 -3.01
N PRO A 220 7.30 13.81 -3.74
CA PRO A 220 8.70 13.67 -4.12
C PRO A 220 9.62 13.94 -2.92
N MET A 221 10.09 12.86 -2.29
CA MET A 221 10.92 12.92 -1.09
C MET A 221 12.42 12.92 -1.39
N ASP A 222 13.21 13.64 -0.58
CA ASP A 222 14.67 13.61 -0.66
C ASP A 222 15.22 12.28 -0.10
N THR A 223 15.27 11.26 -0.95
CA THR A 223 15.70 9.90 -0.64
C THR A 223 16.69 9.40 -1.69
N GLU A 224 17.39 8.30 -1.39
CA GLU A 224 18.24 7.63 -2.38
C GLU A 224 17.46 7.18 -3.62
N MET A 225 16.19 6.78 -3.48
CA MET A 225 15.35 6.42 -4.63
C MET A 225 15.21 7.60 -5.60
N GLN A 226 14.98 8.80 -5.07
CA GLN A 226 14.80 10.00 -5.89
C GLN A 226 16.17 10.51 -6.41
N GLN A 227 17.27 10.30 -5.66
CA GLN A 227 18.62 10.46 -6.19
C GLN A 227 18.90 9.58 -7.43
N THR A 228 18.55 8.28 -7.39
CA THR A 228 18.68 7.39 -8.55
C THR A 228 17.96 7.92 -9.78
N ILE A 229 16.76 8.50 -9.62
CA ILE A 229 16.01 9.10 -10.73
C ILE A 229 16.74 10.34 -11.29
N ARG A 230 17.23 11.23 -10.42
CA ARG A 230 17.96 12.46 -10.83
C ARG A 230 19.25 12.15 -11.59
N GLU A 231 19.95 11.10 -11.21
CA GLU A 231 21.27 10.76 -11.74
C GLU A 231 21.21 9.83 -12.95
N SER A 232 20.06 9.21 -13.23
CA SER A 232 19.91 8.25 -14.31
C SER A 232 19.89 8.92 -15.69
N PRO A 233 20.81 8.53 -16.61
CA PRO A 233 20.85 9.10 -17.96
C PRO A 233 19.66 8.67 -18.83
N VAL A 234 19.02 7.54 -18.50
CA VAL A 234 17.91 6.94 -19.25
C VAL A 234 16.52 7.45 -18.80
N VAL A 235 16.47 8.34 -17.80
CA VAL A 235 15.23 9.02 -17.42
C VAL A 235 14.94 10.16 -18.40
N ASP A 236 13.66 10.35 -18.73
CA ASP A 236 13.18 11.46 -19.56
C ASP A 236 13.81 12.79 -19.11
N SER A 237 14.38 13.53 -20.05
CA SER A 237 15.20 14.71 -19.74
C SER A 237 14.41 15.83 -19.06
N GLY A 238 13.13 16.00 -19.42
CA GLY A 238 12.25 16.98 -18.80
C GLY A 238 11.94 16.60 -17.36
N LEU A 239 11.57 15.34 -17.13
CA LEU A 239 11.31 14.82 -15.78
C LEU A 239 12.56 14.87 -14.90
N ARG A 240 13.72 14.48 -15.44
CA ARG A 240 15.00 14.56 -14.73
C ARG A 240 15.34 15.99 -14.35
N HIS A 241 15.18 16.94 -15.28
CA HIS A 241 15.41 18.36 -15.03
C HIS A 241 14.54 18.88 -13.89
N GLN A 242 13.23 18.56 -13.88
CA GLN A 242 12.32 18.96 -12.80
C GLN A 242 12.81 18.45 -11.44
N PHE A 243 13.19 17.17 -11.33
CA PHE A 243 13.68 16.61 -10.08
C PHE A 243 15.03 17.18 -9.62
N VAL A 244 15.94 17.48 -10.55
CA VAL A 244 17.20 18.18 -10.25
C VAL A 244 16.90 19.59 -9.72
N GLU A 245 16.01 20.32 -10.39
CA GLU A 245 15.61 21.66 -9.96
C GLU A 245 14.99 21.64 -8.55
N MET A 246 14.13 20.66 -8.24
CA MET A 246 13.56 20.52 -6.90
C MET A 246 14.64 20.32 -5.82
N LYS A 247 15.68 19.51 -6.12
CA LYS A 247 16.80 19.32 -5.20
C LYS A 247 17.60 20.62 -5.03
N THR A 248 17.92 21.31 -6.12
CA THR A 248 18.68 22.57 -6.10
C THR A 248 17.94 23.67 -5.35
N ARG A 249 16.62 23.74 -5.47
CA ARG A 249 15.77 24.72 -4.78
C ARG A 249 15.38 24.31 -3.35
N GLY A 250 15.75 23.11 -2.91
CA GLY A 250 15.39 22.59 -1.58
C GLY A 250 13.88 22.34 -1.41
N THR A 251 13.16 22.07 -2.50
CA THR A 251 11.69 21.85 -2.48
C THR A 251 11.30 20.37 -2.42
N LEU A 252 12.27 19.44 -2.41
CA LEU A 252 12.00 18.04 -2.10
C LEU A 252 11.53 17.90 -0.65
N ILE A 253 10.55 17.02 -0.44
CA ILE A 253 9.93 16.85 0.87
C ILE A 253 10.89 16.05 1.77
N PRO A 254 11.21 16.51 2.99
CA PRO A 254 11.92 15.69 3.96
C PRO A 254 11.09 14.44 4.31
N PRO A 255 11.66 13.22 4.27
CA PRO A 255 10.92 11.99 4.54
C PRO A 255 10.15 12.00 5.87
N ALA A 256 10.76 12.55 6.94
CA ALA A 256 10.12 12.69 8.24
C ALA A 256 8.85 13.56 8.21
N LYS A 257 8.83 14.64 7.40
CA LYS A 257 7.67 15.52 7.26
C LYS A 257 6.51 14.83 6.54
N SER A 258 6.80 14.09 5.47
CA SER A 258 5.78 13.32 4.76
C SER A 258 5.25 12.16 5.59
N SER A 259 6.14 11.54 6.37
CA SER A 259 5.83 10.38 7.20
C SER A 259 4.88 10.76 8.32
N GLU A 260 5.18 11.84 9.05
CA GLU A 260 4.34 12.33 10.12
C GLU A 260 2.90 12.59 9.65
N ARG A 261 2.73 13.21 8.48
CA ARG A 261 1.39 13.43 7.88
C ARG A 261 0.66 12.12 7.58
N GLY A 262 1.34 11.19 6.90
CA GLY A 262 0.75 9.90 6.54
C GLY A 262 0.37 9.05 7.75
N VAL A 263 1.22 9.02 8.78
CA VAL A 263 0.95 8.27 10.02
C VAL A 263 -0.18 8.92 10.82
N ARG A 264 -0.22 10.25 10.97
CA ARG A 264 -1.34 10.95 11.60
C ARG A 264 -2.67 10.61 10.91
N LEU A 265 -2.69 10.65 9.58
CA LEU A 265 -3.88 10.31 8.80
C LEU A 265 -4.30 8.84 8.99
N ALA A 266 -3.33 7.92 9.01
CA ALA A 266 -3.60 6.50 9.26
C ALA A 266 -4.20 6.26 10.65
N ILE A 267 -3.69 6.94 11.68
CA ILE A 267 -4.16 6.84 13.07
C ILE A 267 -5.52 7.51 13.25
N SER A 268 -5.72 8.72 12.73
CA SER A 268 -6.99 9.45 12.86
C SER A 268 -8.12 8.78 12.10
N GLY A 269 -7.79 8.12 10.99
CA GLY A 269 -8.81 7.53 10.13
C GLY A 269 -9.63 8.59 9.39
N GLU A 270 -9.08 9.77 9.11
CA GLU A 270 -9.80 10.85 8.43
C GLU A 270 -9.64 10.76 6.90
N PHE A 271 -9.90 9.59 6.33
CA PHE A 271 -9.79 9.32 4.89
C PHE A 271 -10.88 8.36 4.40
N ASP A 272 -11.26 8.48 3.13
CA ASP A 272 -12.16 7.51 2.50
C ASP A 272 -11.38 6.21 2.22
N SER A 273 -11.88 5.08 2.71
CA SER A 273 -11.19 3.78 2.56
C SER A 273 -11.00 3.43 1.07
N GLY A 274 -9.76 3.15 0.67
CA GLY A 274 -9.37 2.86 -0.71
C GLY A 274 -9.03 4.09 -1.56
N ALA A 275 -9.28 5.30 -1.07
CA ALA A 275 -8.95 6.53 -1.80
C ALA A 275 -7.43 6.75 -1.89
N HIS A 276 -6.99 7.31 -3.02
CA HIS A 276 -5.65 7.87 -3.18
C HIS A 276 -5.59 9.21 -2.46
N VAL A 277 -4.65 9.36 -1.54
CA VAL A 277 -4.41 10.61 -0.82
C VAL A 277 -2.97 11.03 -1.03
N ASP A 278 -2.75 12.16 -1.68
CA ASP A 278 -1.41 12.71 -1.86
C ASP A 278 -1.02 13.63 -0.69
N TYR A 279 0.29 13.70 -0.41
CA TYR A 279 0.88 14.59 0.59
C TYR A 279 0.36 16.04 0.49
N TYR A 280 0.13 16.54 -0.73
CA TYR A 280 -0.35 17.90 -0.98
C TYR A 280 -1.88 18.07 -0.84
N ASP A 281 -2.65 16.99 -0.77
CA ASP A 281 -4.10 17.07 -0.53
C ASP A 281 -4.42 17.44 0.92
N LEU A 282 -3.47 17.19 1.82
CA LEU A 282 -3.60 17.41 3.27
C LEU A 282 -3.32 18.86 3.71
N ASP A 283 -3.00 19.77 2.79
CA ASP A 283 -2.86 21.18 3.12
C ASP A 283 -4.25 21.84 3.21
N SER A 284 -4.50 22.59 4.28
CA SER A 284 -5.81 23.18 4.65
C SER A 284 -6.45 24.10 3.59
N SER A 285 -5.71 24.51 2.54
CA SER A 285 -6.25 25.20 1.37
C SER A 285 -6.98 24.28 0.37
N ASN A 286 -6.84 22.95 0.49
CA ASN A 286 -7.50 21.96 -0.37
C ASN A 286 -8.76 21.35 0.25
N GLU A 287 -9.07 21.60 1.53
CA GLU A 287 -10.32 21.13 2.17
C GLU A 287 -11.58 21.60 1.44
N VAL A 288 -11.54 22.80 0.85
CA VAL A 288 -12.63 23.35 0.01
C VAL A 288 -12.78 22.57 -1.30
N LYS A 289 -11.68 22.02 -1.86
CA LYS A 289 -11.71 21.20 -3.08
C LYS A 289 -12.10 19.75 -2.81
N ILE A 290 -11.69 19.18 -1.67
CA ILE A 290 -12.09 17.83 -1.28
C ILE A 290 -13.60 17.79 -1.06
N MET A 291 -14.19 18.79 -0.41
CA MET A 291 -15.65 18.92 -0.27
C MET A 291 -16.37 19.17 -1.61
N ALA A 292 -15.80 20.01 -2.49
CA ALA A 292 -16.42 20.30 -3.80
C ALA A 292 -16.31 19.12 -4.80
N GLY A 293 -15.22 18.36 -4.77
CA GLY A 293 -14.99 17.15 -5.56
C GLY A 293 -15.87 15.98 -5.14
N ARG A 294 -16.16 15.84 -3.83
CA ARG A 294 -17.10 14.86 -3.27
C ARG A 294 -18.50 14.94 -3.90
N THR A 295 -19.02 16.15 -4.14
CA THR A 295 -20.32 16.34 -4.81
C THR A 295 -20.29 16.11 -6.31
N GLN A 296 -19.16 16.38 -6.99
CA GLN A 296 -19.07 16.26 -8.44
C GLN A 296 -18.71 14.84 -8.90
N ASP A 297 -17.90 14.09 -8.16
CA ASP A 297 -17.50 12.74 -8.55
C ASP A 297 -18.58 11.69 -8.25
N VAL A 298 -19.33 11.83 -7.15
CA VAL A 298 -20.52 10.99 -6.89
C VAL A 298 -21.63 11.30 -7.89
N ALA A 299 -21.85 12.58 -8.23
CA ALA A 299 -22.79 12.95 -9.28
C ALA A 299 -22.34 12.43 -10.66
N ARG A 300 -21.05 12.53 -11.01
CA ARG A 300 -20.52 12.01 -12.28
C ARG A 300 -20.51 10.48 -12.36
N LEU A 301 -20.29 9.77 -11.25
CA LEU A 301 -20.41 8.30 -11.21
C LEU A 301 -21.87 7.88 -11.40
N MET A 302 -22.80 8.53 -10.71
CA MET A 302 -24.24 8.26 -10.83
C MET A 302 -24.77 8.60 -12.23
N THR A 303 -24.36 9.73 -12.84
CA THR A 303 -24.76 10.12 -14.19
C THR A 303 -24.09 9.26 -15.28
N ARG A 304 -22.84 8.81 -15.09
CA ARG A 304 -22.17 7.87 -16.03
C ARG A 304 -22.72 6.45 -15.94
N CYS A 305 -23.21 6.00 -14.78
CA CYS A 305 -23.90 4.72 -14.67
C CYS A 305 -25.27 4.73 -15.37
N SER A 306 -25.90 5.89 -15.54
CA SER A 306 -27.16 6.03 -16.30
C SER A 306 -26.98 6.31 -17.80
N GLU A 307 -25.79 6.71 -18.27
CA GLU A 307 -25.59 7.19 -19.66
C GLU A 307 -24.55 6.43 -20.51
N ILE A 308 -23.95 5.34 -20.01
CA ILE A 308 -23.07 4.48 -20.84
C ILE A 308 -23.83 3.27 -21.39
N VAL A 309 -24.43 3.53 -22.57
CA VAL A 309 -24.78 2.65 -23.71
C VAL A 309 -25.96 1.66 -23.55
N PRO A 310 -27.05 1.81 -24.35
CA PRO A 310 -28.06 0.78 -24.53
C PRO A 310 -27.44 -0.42 -25.27
N PHE A 311 -27.59 -1.60 -24.67
CA PHE A 311 -27.18 -2.88 -25.22
C PHE A 311 -27.86 -3.13 -26.58
N LYS A 312 -27.22 -2.71 -27.69
CA LYS A 312 -27.57 -3.18 -29.03
C LYS A 312 -26.87 -4.54 -29.24
N PRO A 313 -27.61 -5.64 -29.43
CA PRO A 313 -27.00 -6.96 -29.58
C PRO A 313 -26.32 -7.03 -30.95
N VAL A 314 -24.99 -6.98 -30.98
CA VAL A 314 -24.21 -7.38 -32.15
C VAL A 314 -24.20 -8.90 -32.19
N ARG A 315 -25.15 -9.48 -32.95
CA ARG A 315 -25.07 -10.87 -33.40
C ARG A 315 -23.92 -11.00 -34.40
N THR A 316 -22.75 -11.43 -33.94
CA THR A 316 -21.76 -12.10 -34.80
C THR A 316 -20.92 -13.09 -33.99
N SER A 317 -21.28 -14.36 -34.16
CA SER A 317 -20.41 -15.55 -34.18
C SER A 317 -19.39 -15.79 -33.06
N TRP A 318 -19.88 -16.18 -31.88
CA TRP A 318 -19.13 -17.06 -30.96
C TRP A 318 -19.73 -18.48 -30.85
N VAL A 319 -20.71 -18.82 -31.69
CA VAL A 319 -21.40 -20.14 -31.70
C VAL A 319 -20.86 -21.09 -32.80
N ARG A 320 -19.72 -20.80 -33.43
CA ARG A 320 -19.19 -21.61 -34.55
C ARG A 320 -17.91 -22.39 -34.26
N LEU A 321 -17.57 -22.62 -33.00
CA LEU A 321 -16.44 -23.50 -32.60
C LEU A 321 -16.84 -24.64 -31.66
N GLN A 322 -18.13 -24.88 -31.45
CA GLN A 322 -18.63 -25.95 -30.58
C GLN A 322 -19.57 -26.95 -31.30
N LYS A 323 -19.69 -26.86 -32.63
CA LYS A 323 -20.56 -27.74 -33.44
C LYS A 323 -19.83 -28.77 -34.33
N ASP A 324 -18.50 -28.79 -34.36
CA ASP A 324 -17.74 -29.77 -35.17
C ASP A 324 -17.18 -30.95 -34.36
N TYR A 325 -17.60 -31.12 -33.10
CA TYR A 325 -17.09 -32.20 -32.23
C TYR A 325 -18.11 -33.28 -31.84
N ASN A 326 -19.33 -33.27 -32.40
CA ASN A 326 -20.32 -34.32 -32.12
C ASN A 326 -21.34 -34.48 -33.27
N SER A 327 -21.04 -35.30 -34.28
CA SER A 327 -22.01 -36.31 -34.76
C SER A 327 -21.36 -37.29 -35.77
N PRO A 328 -21.78 -38.57 -35.77
CA PRO A 328 -21.13 -39.68 -36.49
C PRO A 328 -21.78 -39.97 -37.84
N THR A 329 -21.00 -40.40 -38.83
CA THR A 329 -21.48 -41.37 -39.83
C THR A 329 -20.33 -42.11 -40.50
N SER A 330 -20.33 -43.41 -40.27
CA SER A 330 -19.82 -44.44 -41.18
C SER A 330 -20.36 -44.28 -42.60
N ARG A 331 -19.46 -44.33 -43.59
CA ARG A 331 -19.53 -45.19 -44.78
C ARG A 331 -18.15 -45.26 -45.41
#